data_AF-A0A286FGM1-F1
#
_entry.id   AF-A0A286FGM1-F1
#
_cell.length_a   1.000
_cell.length_b   1.000
_cell.length_c   1.000
_cell.angle_alpha   90.00
_cell.angle_beta   90.00
_cell.angle_gamma   90.00
#
_symmetry.space_group_name_H-M   'P 1'
#
loop_
_entity.id
_entity.type
_entity.pdbx_description
1 polymer ?
#
loop_
_entity_poly.entity_id
_entity_poly.type
_entity_poly.pdbx_seq_one_letter_code
_entity_poly.pdbx_strand_id
1 'polypeptide(L)'
;MFRLIPQVLLKQLYTRNSLHNTASGFAFSLKNRLADATFTGLSLIRIDGQAYPAEAFQLELDGQAALPVDGISVSHPLAFPLRRSVTVYASAEPLSAGKHLIELTLQTQPFGKITLTVEDELQHERADEPSINAQRVVIPRSTSDDTSPDAVRQRQEFLGQYTQTRPQHLTNYSFDPAVIRGNCEQFVGVAQVPIGLAGPLRINGEHASGDFLIPLATTEGTLVASYNRGMKLLNQCGGVTCTVIDEGMQRAPVFVMHDARAARDLARWVAAHEPHLRAEAEATSRFARLQYITPYQTGRTLFLRFGFTTGDAAGQNMVTKATLAACTYLLQEVKDVAHFYLEANLATDKKPSFINTLQTRGKRVTAEVTIPKDLLVRELQVEPEQLDRHARLGTLGAFMSGTNNNGLHSVNGLAALFIATGQDVACLAESSAAIATSEILPNGDFYGSITLPSLIVGTVGGGTSLPTQQECLSILGCSGSGKVYKFAEIVAGVVAAGELSLAAAISSLDWVSSHESARQSTPSSQ
;
A
#
# COMPACT_ATOMS: atom_id res chain seq x y z
N MET A 1 -8.80 2.74 -29.37
CA MET A 1 -9.87 3.75 -29.48
C MET A 1 -9.54 4.83 -28.45
N PHE A 2 -9.40 6.09 -28.89
CA PHE A 2 -8.59 7.13 -28.21
C PHE A 2 -9.16 7.57 -26.85
N ARG A 3 -8.31 7.58 -25.81
CA ARG A 3 -8.62 8.01 -24.45
C ARG A 3 -8.38 9.53 -24.31
N LEU A 4 -9.45 10.32 -24.22
CA LEU A 4 -9.37 11.75 -23.92
C LEU A 4 -8.94 11.94 -22.46
N ILE A 5 -7.76 12.51 -22.21
CA ILE A 5 -7.32 12.79 -20.83
C ILE A 5 -8.01 14.09 -20.36
N PRO A 6 -8.70 14.10 -19.20
CA PRO A 6 -9.27 15.32 -18.63
C PRO A 6 -8.23 16.44 -18.49
N GLN A 7 -8.60 17.68 -18.85
CA GLN A 7 -7.71 18.85 -18.79
C GLN A 7 -7.05 19.04 -17.42
N VAL A 8 -7.78 18.75 -16.33
CA VAL A 8 -7.25 18.85 -14.96
C VAL A 8 -6.04 17.93 -14.75
N LEU A 9 -6.04 16.73 -15.35
CA LEU A 9 -4.92 15.79 -15.29
C LEU A 9 -3.79 16.21 -16.23
N LEU A 10 -4.10 16.73 -17.42
CA LEU A 10 -3.09 17.22 -18.37
C LEU A 10 -2.27 18.39 -17.81
N LYS A 11 -2.89 19.31 -17.06
CA LYS A 11 -2.19 20.40 -16.37
C LYS A 11 -1.14 19.89 -15.38
N GLN A 12 -1.31 18.69 -14.84
CA GLN A 12 -0.32 18.08 -13.95
C GLN A 12 0.93 17.59 -14.69
N LEU A 13 1.00 17.63 -16.02
CA LEU A 13 2.25 17.34 -16.74
C LEU A 13 3.25 18.48 -16.58
N TYR A 14 2.79 19.73 -16.45
CA TYR A 14 3.67 20.87 -16.27
C TYR A 14 4.23 20.95 -14.85
N THR A 15 5.50 21.33 -14.70
CA THR A 15 6.11 21.59 -13.39
C THR A 15 6.00 23.08 -13.10
N ARG A 16 5.17 23.44 -12.11
CA ARG A 16 4.99 24.85 -11.69
C ARG A 16 6.31 25.49 -11.30
N ASN A 17 6.44 26.78 -11.57
CA ASN A 17 7.63 27.60 -11.32
C ASN A 17 8.87 27.05 -12.02
N SER A 18 8.70 26.43 -13.20
CA SER A 18 9.83 25.95 -14.00
C SER A 18 10.18 26.89 -15.15
N LEU A 19 9.30 27.83 -15.49
CA LEU A 19 9.56 28.81 -16.56
C LEU A 19 10.67 29.78 -16.16
N HIS A 20 11.75 29.82 -16.93
CA HIS A 20 12.84 30.79 -16.76
C HIS A 20 13.42 31.16 -18.13
N ASN A 21 14.02 32.34 -18.24
CA ASN A 21 14.81 32.68 -19.42
C ASN A 21 16.12 31.87 -19.43
N THR A 22 16.73 31.75 -20.60
CA THR A 22 18.07 31.18 -20.81
C THR A 22 18.86 32.12 -21.71
N ALA A 23 20.17 31.88 -21.86
CA ALA A 23 21.03 32.66 -22.75
C ALA A 23 20.54 32.72 -24.23
N SER A 24 19.70 31.77 -24.64
CA SER A 24 19.21 31.65 -26.03
C SER A 24 17.68 31.71 -26.17
N GLY A 25 16.97 32.04 -25.08
CA GLY A 25 15.50 32.14 -25.07
C GLY A 25 14.92 31.84 -23.69
N PHE A 26 14.19 30.73 -23.56
CA PHE A 26 13.56 30.33 -22.30
C PHE A 26 13.44 28.81 -22.17
N ALA A 27 13.18 28.31 -20.95
CA ALA A 27 13.00 26.91 -20.68
C ALA A 27 11.94 26.65 -19.60
N PHE A 28 11.34 25.46 -19.64
CA PHE A 28 10.39 24.96 -18.63
C PHE A 28 10.44 23.43 -18.54
N SER A 29 9.87 22.84 -17.49
CA SER A 29 9.95 21.39 -17.27
C SER A 29 8.58 20.70 -17.30
N LEU A 30 8.50 19.59 -18.02
CA LEU A 30 7.38 18.67 -18.00
C LEU A 30 7.77 17.41 -17.22
N LYS A 31 6.83 16.82 -16.49
CA LYS A 31 6.99 15.53 -15.81
C LYS A 31 5.79 14.66 -16.08
N ASN A 32 6.03 13.43 -16.54
CA ASN A 32 4.96 12.48 -16.74
C ASN A 32 4.41 12.02 -15.38
N ARG A 33 3.20 12.45 -15.04
CA ARG A 33 2.50 12.07 -13.81
C ARG A 33 1.29 11.15 -14.08
N LEU A 34 1.09 10.73 -15.33
CA LEU A 34 -0.13 10.07 -15.77
C LEU A 34 0.05 8.55 -15.90
N ALA A 35 0.77 8.10 -16.93
CA ALA A 35 1.03 6.70 -17.23
C ALA A 35 2.14 6.62 -18.28
N ASP A 36 2.73 5.43 -18.48
CA ASP A 36 3.75 5.24 -19.51
C ASP A 36 3.25 5.73 -20.87
N ALA A 37 4.04 6.63 -21.46
CA ALA A 37 3.70 7.29 -22.70
C ALA A 37 4.91 7.31 -23.63
N THR A 38 4.63 7.51 -24.91
CA THR A 38 5.63 7.78 -25.92
C THR A 38 5.26 9.08 -26.60
N PHE A 39 6.19 10.01 -26.69
CA PHE A 39 6.02 11.27 -27.40
C PHE A 39 6.39 11.06 -28.87
N THR A 40 5.45 11.35 -29.77
CA THR A 40 5.59 11.06 -31.21
C THR A 40 5.58 12.31 -32.08
N GLY A 41 5.59 13.50 -31.47
CA GLY A 41 5.75 14.78 -32.17
C GLY A 41 5.03 15.95 -31.50
N LEU A 42 5.53 17.16 -31.74
CA LEU A 42 4.93 18.40 -31.27
C LEU A 42 4.00 18.98 -32.34
N SER A 43 2.76 19.30 -31.99
CA SER A 43 1.82 19.93 -32.93
C SER A 43 1.74 21.45 -32.78
N LEU A 44 1.87 21.96 -31.55
CA LEU A 44 1.73 23.40 -31.28
C LEU A 44 2.38 23.75 -29.95
N ILE A 45 3.12 24.87 -29.91
CA ILE A 45 3.42 25.60 -28.67
C ILE A 45 3.02 27.05 -28.86
N ARG A 46 2.24 27.58 -27.91
CA ARG A 46 1.95 29.00 -27.80
C ARG A 46 2.32 29.53 -26.43
N ILE A 47 2.92 30.72 -26.40
CA ILE A 47 3.12 31.49 -25.18
C ILE A 47 2.44 32.84 -25.39
N ASP A 48 1.51 33.19 -24.49
CA ASP A 48 0.69 34.41 -24.59
C ASP A 48 0.02 34.59 -25.96
N GLY A 49 -0.37 33.46 -26.58
CA GLY A 49 -0.99 33.43 -27.90
C GLY A 49 -0.01 33.47 -29.09
N GLN A 50 1.27 33.78 -28.87
CA GLN A 50 2.30 33.72 -29.91
C GLN A 50 2.69 32.27 -30.18
N ALA A 51 2.56 31.82 -31.44
CA ALA A 51 2.93 30.48 -31.85
C ALA A 51 4.43 30.39 -32.16
N TYR A 52 5.06 29.33 -31.67
CA TYR A 52 6.47 29.02 -31.92
C TYR A 52 6.57 27.75 -32.79
N PRO A 53 7.46 27.73 -33.80
CA PRO A 53 7.67 26.56 -34.64
C PRO A 53 8.39 25.45 -33.86
N ALA A 54 8.19 24.19 -34.26
CA ALA A 54 8.77 23.04 -33.55
C ALA A 54 10.32 23.05 -33.55
N GLU A 55 10.93 23.60 -34.60
CA GLU A 55 12.38 23.78 -34.75
C GLU A 55 13.00 24.72 -33.70
N ALA A 56 12.18 25.56 -33.05
CA ALA A 56 12.64 26.41 -31.97
C ALA A 56 12.85 25.62 -30.66
N PHE A 57 12.47 24.34 -30.58
CA PHE A 57 12.48 23.61 -29.32
C PHE A 57 13.43 22.41 -29.32
N GLN A 58 14.06 22.21 -28.16
CA GLN A 58 14.86 21.04 -27.84
C GLN A 58 14.43 20.45 -26.50
N LEU A 59 14.58 19.13 -26.35
CA LEU A 59 14.23 18.38 -25.16
C LEU A 59 15.46 17.77 -24.51
N GLU A 60 15.68 18.07 -23.24
CA GLU A 60 16.72 17.45 -22.43
C GLU A 60 16.11 16.44 -21.46
N LEU A 61 16.60 15.20 -21.51
CA LEU A 61 16.16 14.10 -20.66
C LEU A 61 17.27 13.72 -19.71
N ASP A 62 17.05 13.88 -18.40
CA ASP A 62 17.98 13.44 -17.35
C ASP A 62 19.45 13.89 -17.57
N GLY A 63 19.65 15.11 -18.08
CA GLY A 63 20.99 15.67 -18.36
C GLY A 63 21.73 14.99 -19.54
N GLN A 64 21.03 14.24 -20.38
CA GLN A 64 21.55 13.79 -21.67
C GLN A 64 21.52 14.92 -22.69
N ALA A 65 22.25 14.76 -23.80
CA ALA A 65 22.28 15.74 -24.87
C ALA A 65 20.86 16.12 -25.34
N ALA A 66 20.62 17.43 -25.50
CA ALA A 66 19.33 17.95 -25.93
C ALA A 66 18.97 17.42 -27.32
N LEU A 67 17.76 16.88 -27.45
CA LEU A 67 17.20 16.32 -28.68
C LEU A 67 16.31 17.37 -29.35
N PRO A 68 16.50 17.69 -30.64
CA PRO A 68 15.65 18.63 -31.33
C PRO A 68 14.25 18.03 -31.53
N VAL A 69 13.22 18.83 -31.27
CA VAL A 69 11.82 18.36 -31.22
C VAL A 69 11.30 17.94 -32.59
N ASP A 70 11.78 18.56 -33.67
CA ASP A 70 11.45 18.22 -35.06
C ASP A 70 11.93 16.82 -35.47
N GLY A 71 12.96 16.29 -34.81
CA GLY A 71 13.44 14.91 -34.96
C GLY A 71 12.51 13.86 -34.37
N ILE A 72 11.56 14.25 -33.52
CA ILE A 72 10.64 13.32 -32.84
C ILE A 72 9.40 13.09 -33.69
N SER A 73 9.18 11.84 -34.06
CA SER A 73 8.12 11.44 -34.98
C SER A 73 7.56 10.06 -34.64
N VAL A 74 6.59 9.58 -35.42
CA VAL A 74 6.07 8.21 -35.28
C VAL A 74 7.15 7.16 -35.57
N SER A 75 8.09 7.44 -36.48
CA SER A 75 9.21 6.54 -36.80
C SER A 75 10.38 6.64 -35.83
N HIS A 76 10.53 7.78 -35.14
CA HIS A 76 11.54 8.01 -34.11
C HIS A 76 10.88 8.59 -32.85
N PRO A 77 10.13 7.76 -32.10
CA PRO A 77 9.38 8.24 -30.96
C PRO A 77 10.28 8.37 -29.72
N LEU A 78 9.96 9.34 -28.86
CA LEU A 78 10.66 9.56 -27.61
C LEU A 78 9.93 8.88 -26.45
N ALA A 79 10.59 7.94 -25.77
CA ALA A 79 10.02 7.31 -24.58
C ALA A 79 9.85 8.35 -23.45
N PHE A 80 8.63 8.48 -22.93
CA PHE A 80 8.32 9.35 -21.80
C PHE A 80 7.59 8.53 -20.73
N PRO A 81 8.27 7.60 -20.04
CA PRO A 81 7.65 6.71 -19.06
C PRO A 81 7.14 7.47 -17.83
N LEU A 82 6.29 6.83 -17.04
CA LEU A 82 5.74 7.40 -15.81
C LEU A 82 6.86 7.89 -14.87
N ARG A 83 6.66 9.06 -14.26
CA ARG A 83 7.59 9.80 -13.37
C ARG A 83 8.81 10.43 -14.05
N ARG A 84 9.03 10.22 -15.35
CA ARG A 84 10.13 10.86 -16.08
C ARG A 84 9.90 12.37 -16.20
N SER A 85 10.98 13.15 -16.09
CA SER A 85 10.97 14.59 -16.36
C SER A 85 11.71 14.89 -17.66
N VAL A 86 11.30 15.96 -18.34
CA VAL A 86 11.97 16.51 -19.52
C VAL A 86 12.01 18.03 -19.39
N THR A 87 13.15 18.63 -19.67
CA THR A 87 13.28 20.08 -19.78
C THR A 87 13.12 20.47 -21.24
N VAL A 88 12.23 21.41 -21.51
CA VAL A 88 11.97 21.98 -22.83
C VAL A 88 12.74 23.28 -22.92
N TYR A 89 13.67 23.36 -23.86
CA TYR A 89 14.43 24.57 -24.18
C TYR A 89 13.88 25.19 -25.46
N ALA A 90 13.70 26.50 -25.48
CA ALA A 90 13.26 27.26 -26.62
C ALA A 90 14.36 28.24 -27.08
N SER A 91 14.74 28.16 -28.34
CA SER A 91 15.56 29.16 -29.04
C SER A 91 14.66 30.26 -29.58
N ALA A 92 14.48 31.32 -28.78
CA ALA A 92 13.51 32.39 -29.00
C ALA A 92 13.94 33.69 -28.31
N GLU A 93 13.19 34.77 -28.49
CA GLU A 93 13.37 35.95 -27.64
C GLU A 93 13.06 35.62 -26.16
N PRO A 94 13.83 36.15 -25.20
CA PRO A 94 13.53 36.01 -23.78
C PRO A 94 12.14 36.57 -23.45
N LEU A 95 11.45 35.92 -22.51
CA LEU A 95 10.14 36.36 -22.04
C LEU A 95 10.27 37.57 -21.11
N SER A 96 9.28 38.46 -21.13
CA SER A 96 9.17 39.59 -20.20
C SER A 96 8.87 39.11 -18.77
N ALA A 97 9.20 39.88 -17.74
CA ALA A 97 8.80 39.50 -16.37
C ALA A 97 7.27 39.42 -16.21
N GLY A 98 6.80 38.44 -15.44
CA GLY A 98 5.38 38.27 -15.10
C GLY A 98 4.84 36.88 -15.41
N LYS A 99 3.51 36.78 -15.46
CA LYS A 99 2.78 35.54 -15.75
C LYS A 99 2.62 35.33 -17.25
N HIS A 100 2.85 34.10 -17.68
CA HIS A 100 2.71 33.67 -19.06
C HIS A 100 1.73 32.51 -19.17
N LEU A 101 0.89 32.55 -20.20
CA LEU A 101 0.00 31.46 -20.57
C LEU A 101 0.71 30.55 -21.57
N ILE A 102 1.01 29.31 -21.17
CA ILE A 102 1.67 28.31 -21.99
C ILE A 102 0.62 27.30 -22.46
N GLU A 103 0.46 27.18 -23.78
CA GLU A 103 -0.36 26.16 -24.43
C GLU A 103 0.55 25.20 -25.22
N LEU A 104 0.49 23.92 -24.88
CA LEU A 104 1.35 22.90 -25.46
C LEU A 104 0.50 21.75 -25.99
N THR A 105 0.62 21.44 -27.27
CA THR A 105 -0.09 20.35 -27.93
C THR A 105 0.88 19.28 -28.41
N LEU A 106 0.80 18.11 -27.80
CA LEU A 106 1.68 16.97 -28.02
C LEU A 106 0.93 15.85 -28.72
N GLN A 107 1.61 15.13 -29.61
CA GLN A 107 1.18 13.82 -30.08
C GLN A 107 1.85 12.76 -29.21
N THR A 108 1.03 11.88 -28.65
CA THR A 108 1.50 10.84 -27.74
C THR A 108 0.86 9.50 -28.06
N GLN A 109 1.52 8.42 -27.66
CA GLN A 109 0.94 7.09 -27.58
C GLN A 109 0.91 6.64 -26.12
N PRO A 110 -0.17 5.97 -25.65
CA PRO A 110 -1.38 5.62 -26.39
C PRO A 110 -2.45 6.74 -26.47
N PHE A 111 -2.18 7.95 -25.94
CA PHE A 111 -3.22 8.95 -25.67
C PHE A 111 -3.63 9.84 -26.87
N GLY A 112 -2.94 9.73 -28.00
CA GLY A 112 -3.18 10.58 -29.16
C GLY A 112 -2.75 12.02 -28.93
N LYS A 113 -3.49 12.96 -29.53
CA LYS A 113 -3.23 14.40 -29.43
C LYS A 113 -3.73 14.92 -28.08
N ILE A 114 -2.83 15.46 -27.27
CA ILE A 114 -3.13 16.08 -25.98
C ILE A 114 -2.76 17.56 -26.03
N THR A 115 -3.63 18.42 -25.51
CA THR A 115 -3.35 19.86 -25.36
C THR A 115 -3.45 20.20 -23.89
N LEU A 116 -2.40 20.81 -23.33
CA LEU A 116 -2.42 21.35 -21.97
C LEU A 116 -2.24 22.87 -22.03
N THR A 117 -2.97 23.56 -21.16
CA THR A 117 -2.89 25.03 -21.02
C THR A 117 -2.65 25.35 -19.55
N VAL A 118 -1.53 26.02 -19.27
CA VAL A 118 -1.07 26.35 -17.91
C VAL A 118 -0.63 27.80 -17.84
N GLU A 119 -0.83 28.42 -16.68
CA GLU A 119 -0.24 29.72 -16.35
C GLU A 119 0.96 29.46 -15.44
N ASP A 120 2.11 30.04 -15.77
CA ASP A 120 3.31 30.03 -14.94
C ASP A 120 3.92 31.43 -14.88
N GLU A 121 4.62 31.74 -13.79
CA GLU A 121 5.30 33.02 -13.64
C GLU A 121 6.77 32.86 -13.99
N LEU A 122 7.31 33.77 -14.80
CA LEU A 122 8.72 33.76 -15.20
C LEU A 122 9.59 33.90 -13.95
N GLN A 123 10.37 32.87 -13.66
CA GLN A 123 11.35 32.91 -12.58
C GLN A 123 12.54 33.76 -13.04
N HIS A 124 12.96 34.73 -12.22
CA HIS A 124 14.17 35.49 -12.48
C HIS A 124 15.39 34.56 -12.41
N GLU A 125 16.17 34.47 -13.49
CA GLU A 125 17.50 33.85 -13.44
C GLU A 125 18.33 34.57 -12.37
N ARG A 126 18.60 33.88 -11.25
CA ARG A 126 19.76 34.19 -10.41
C ARG A 126 20.98 33.57 -11.10
N ALA A 127 21.52 34.27 -12.10
CA ALA A 127 22.64 33.80 -12.91
C ALA A 127 23.99 33.73 -12.14
N ASP A 128 24.10 34.30 -10.93
CA ASP A 128 25.36 34.37 -10.15
C ASP A 128 25.22 34.05 -8.65
N GLU A 129 24.10 33.46 -8.21
CA GLU A 129 24.17 32.69 -6.96
C GLU A 129 24.60 31.27 -7.31
N PRO A 130 25.61 30.68 -6.64
CA PRO A 130 25.70 29.22 -6.61
C PRO A 130 24.28 28.75 -6.31
N SER A 131 23.73 27.87 -7.14
CA SER A 131 22.35 27.42 -6.97
C SER A 131 22.04 27.32 -5.48
N ILE A 132 20.85 27.68 -5.01
CA ILE A 132 20.48 27.44 -3.59
C ILE A 132 20.74 25.94 -3.20
N ASN A 133 20.98 25.07 -4.18
CA ASN A 133 21.46 23.69 -4.07
C ASN A 133 22.98 23.46 -3.96
N ALA A 134 23.89 24.39 -4.31
CA ALA A 134 25.35 24.20 -4.21
C ALA A 134 25.84 24.14 -2.75
N GLN A 135 25.04 24.66 -1.81
CA GLN A 135 25.23 24.48 -0.37
C GLN A 135 24.24 23.51 0.27
N ARG A 136 23.31 22.91 -0.50
CA ARG A 136 22.41 21.91 0.08
C ARG A 136 23.15 20.59 0.20
N VAL A 137 23.23 20.13 1.43
CA VAL A 137 23.54 18.74 1.72
C VAL A 137 22.42 17.90 1.11
N VAL A 138 22.77 17.08 0.12
CA VAL A 138 21.83 16.17 -0.55
C VAL A 138 22.34 14.75 -0.38
N ILE A 139 21.43 13.83 -0.08
CA ILE A 139 21.73 12.39 -0.04
C ILE A 139 22.10 11.94 -1.46
N PRO A 140 23.29 11.33 -1.68
CA PRO A 140 23.71 10.88 -3.01
C PRO A 140 22.66 9.98 -3.65
N ARG A 141 22.41 10.16 -4.94
CA ARG A 141 21.41 9.37 -5.66
C ARG A 141 21.89 9.10 -7.07
N SER A 142 21.71 7.86 -7.54
CA SER A 142 21.96 7.52 -8.94
C SER A 142 20.66 7.60 -9.75
N THR A 143 20.72 8.27 -10.90
CA THR A 143 19.59 8.38 -11.84
C THR A 143 19.45 7.14 -12.73
N SER A 144 20.53 6.38 -12.92
CA SER A 144 20.56 5.16 -13.74
C SER A 144 20.24 3.91 -12.94
N ASP A 145 20.90 3.72 -11.79
CA ASP A 145 20.68 2.58 -10.89
C ASP A 145 21.00 2.95 -9.44
N ASP A 146 19.95 3.39 -8.73
CA ASP A 146 20.01 3.79 -7.31
C ASP A 146 20.19 2.60 -6.35
N THR A 147 20.14 1.38 -6.87
CA THR A 147 20.37 0.14 -6.12
C THR A 147 21.74 -0.47 -6.40
N SER A 148 22.57 0.15 -7.24
CA SER A 148 23.92 -0.37 -7.51
C SER A 148 24.81 -0.37 -6.24
N PRO A 149 25.78 -1.30 -6.14
CA PRO A 149 26.72 -1.32 -5.02
C PRO A 149 27.44 0.02 -4.79
N ASP A 150 27.78 0.74 -5.88
CA ASP A 150 28.41 2.05 -5.81
C ASP A 150 27.45 3.12 -5.27
N ALA A 151 26.20 3.17 -5.74
CA ALA A 151 25.21 4.11 -5.21
C ALA A 151 24.92 3.88 -3.72
N VAL A 152 24.83 2.62 -3.30
CA VAL A 152 24.68 2.25 -1.89
C VAL A 152 25.90 2.67 -1.07
N ARG A 153 27.12 2.40 -1.56
CA ARG A 153 28.38 2.80 -0.91
C ARG A 153 28.47 4.31 -0.73
N GLN A 154 28.17 5.09 -1.78
CA GLN A 154 28.17 6.55 -1.70
C GLN A 154 27.19 7.06 -0.64
N ARG A 155 25.99 6.46 -0.54
CA ARG A 155 25.02 6.82 0.50
C ARG A 155 25.48 6.41 1.91
N GLN A 156 26.17 5.29 2.06
CA GLN A 156 26.77 4.86 3.34
C GLN A 156 27.97 5.75 3.76
N GLU A 157 28.80 6.15 2.81
CA GLU A 157 29.90 7.10 3.04
C GLU A 157 29.36 8.48 3.42
N PHE A 158 28.36 8.96 2.69
CA PHE A 158 27.64 10.19 3.03
C PHE A 158 27.05 10.13 4.43
N LEU A 159 26.38 9.02 4.80
CA LEU A 159 25.87 8.83 6.15
C LEU A 159 27.00 9.03 7.16
N GLY A 160 28.12 8.33 7.00
CA GLY A 160 29.22 8.43 7.96
C GLY A 160 29.92 9.78 8.01
N GLN A 161 30.04 10.49 6.88
CA GLN A 161 30.57 11.85 6.85
C GLN A 161 29.61 12.84 7.52
N TYR A 162 28.31 12.69 7.29
CA TYR A 162 27.30 13.62 7.79
C TYR A 162 27.05 13.44 9.29
N THR A 163 26.96 12.19 9.76
CA THR A 163 26.64 11.89 11.16
C THR A 163 27.87 11.68 12.03
N GLN A 164 29.07 11.57 11.43
CA GLN A 164 30.30 11.15 12.12
C GLN A 164 30.16 9.78 12.80
N THR A 165 29.30 8.89 12.27
CA THR A 165 29.09 7.54 12.79
C THR A 165 29.35 6.48 11.73
N ARG A 166 29.80 5.28 12.13
CA ARG A 166 30.02 4.15 11.22
C ARG A 166 29.22 2.94 11.71
N PRO A 167 27.94 2.80 11.31
CA PRO A 167 27.11 1.68 11.71
C PRO A 167 27.71 0.34 11.23
N GLN A 168 27.79 -0.66 12.12
CA GLN A 168 28.32 -1.99 11.79
C GLN A 168 27.23 -2.94 11.26
N HIS A 169 26.07 -2.98 11.91
CA HIS A 169 25.01 -3.93 11.57
C HIS A 169 24.09 -3.43 10.45
N LEU A 170 23.80 -2.12 10.41
CA LEU A 170 22.93 -1.52 9.41
C LEU A 170 23.40 -1.88 7.99
N THR A 171 24.69 -1.73 7.72
CA THR A 171 25.28 -1.94 6.39
C THR A 171 25.61 -3.39 6.07
N ASN A 172 25.43 -4.31 7.03
CA ASN A 172 25.74 -5.72 6.88
C ASN A 172 24.47 -6.54 6.59
N TYR A 173 24.23 -6.81 5.31
CA TYR A 173 23.10 -7.60 4.80
C TYR A 173 23.61 -8.66 3.82
N SER A 174 22.85 -9.75 3.66
CA SER A 174 23.29 -10.97 2.96
C SER A 174 22.84 -11.10 1.50
N PHE A 175 22.26 -10.04 0.91
CA PHE A 175 21.66 -10.08 -0.42
C PHE A 175 22.13 -8.95 -1.33
N ASP A 176 22.00 -9.15 -2.64
CA ASP A 176 22.26 -8.10 -3.64
C ASP A 176 21.22 -6.97 -3.51
N PRO A 177 21.61 -5.70 -3.29
CA PRO A 177 20.68 -4.59 -3.20
C PRO A 177 19.76 -4.44 -4.41
N ALA A 178 20.07 -4.99 -5.59
CA ALA A 178 19.16 -4.98 -6.74
C ALA A 178 17.76 -5.57 -6.41
N VAL A 179 17.67 -6.52 -5.46
CA VAL A 179 16.39 -7.16 -5.08
C VAL A 179 15.42 -6.23 -4.37
N ILE A 180 15.90 -5.12 -3.80
CA ILE A 180 15.05 -4.14 -3.11
C ILE A 180 14.43 -3.11 -4.06
N ARG A 181 14.72 -3.19 -5.36
CA ARG A 181 14.18 -2.28 -6.36
C ARG A 181 12.65 -2.31 -6.32
N GLY A 182 12.03 -1.16 -6.05
CA GLY A 182 10.58 -1.03 -5.89
C GLY A 182 10.05 -1.31 -4.47
N ASN A 183 10.91 -1.71 -3.53
CA ASN A 183 10.57 -1.91 -2.12
C ASN A 183 11.09 -0.79 -1.21
N CYS A 184 12.25 -0.20 -1.53
CA CYS A 184 12.83 0.89 -0.74
C CYS A 184 13.67 1.83 -1.62
N GLU A 185 13.55 3.13 -1.44
CA GLU A 185 14.42 4.15 -2.04
C GLU A 185 15.56 4.54 -1.09
N GLN A 186 16.68 5.04 -1.62
CA GLN A 186 17.81 5.53 -0.81
C GLN A 186 18.35 4.50 0.21
N PHE A 187 18.38 3.23 -0.18
CA PHE A 187 18.74 2.08 0.65
C PHE A 187 20.15 2.06 1.26
N VAL A 188 20.29 2.36 2.55
CA VAL A 188 21.59 2.33 3.24
C VAL A 188 21.91 0.98 3.89
N GLY A 189 20.91 0.13 4.11
CA GLY A 189 21.05 -1.07 4.92
C GLY A 189 19.73 -1.62 5.47
N VAL A 190 19.81 -2.47 6.50
CA VAL A 190 18.69 -3.22 7.09
C VAL A 190 18.58 -3.06 8.61
N ALA A 191 17.37 -3.19 9.16
CA ALA A 191 17.12 -3.06 10.61
C ALA A 191 17.42 -4.32 11.43
N GLN A 192 17.38 -5.52 10.82
CA GLN A 192 17.54 -6.84 11.45
C GLN A 192 16.62 -7.09 12.67
N VAL A 193 15.49 -7.76 12.45
CA VAL A 193 14.53 -8.12 13.52
C VAL A 193 14.66 -9.63 13.83
N PRO A 194 14.77 -10.05 15.11
CA PRO A 194 14.84 -11.47 15.46
C PRO A 194 13.61 -12.25 14.98
N ILE A 195 13.82 -13.45 14.45
CA ILE A 195 12.74 -14.36 14.03
C ILE A 195 12.77 -15.61 14.91
N GLY A 196 11.67 -15.87 15.61
CA GLY A 196 11.42 -17.13 16.32
C GLY A 196 10.47 -18.04 15.55
N LEU A 197 10.47 -19.33 15.89
CA LEU A 197 9.50 -20.31 15.38
C LEU A 197 8.55 -20.72 16.51
N ALA A 198 7.24 -20.67 16.23
CA ALA A 198 6.20 -21.23 17.09
C ALA A 198 5.49 -22.38 16.36
N GLY A 199 5.09 -23.42 17.09
CA GLY A 199 4.29 -24.52 16.56
C GLY A 199 4.88 -25.92 16.80
N PRO A 200 4.45 -26.93 16.03
CA PRO A 200 3.53 -26.82 14.90
C PRO A 200 2.14 -26.31 15.30
N LEU A 201 1.44 -25.64 14.38
CA LEU A 201 0.01 -25.33 14.49
C LEU A 201 -0.75 -26.23 13.51
N ARG A 202 -1.62 -27.09 14.03
CA ARG A 202 -2.53 -27.92 13.25
C ARG A 202 -3.72 -27.09 12.80
N ILE A 203 -3.92 -27.00 11.49
CA ILE A 203 -5.05 -26.28 10.88
C ILE A 203 -5.91 -27.26 10.10
N ASN A 204 -7.22 -27.10 10.27
CA ASN A 204 -8.29 -27.79 9.58
C ASN A 204 -9.08 -26.77 8.75
N GLY A 205 -8.47 -26.24 7.70
CA GLY A 205 -9.09 -25.26 6.79
C GLY A 205 -9.37 -25.83 5.40
N GLU A 206 -10.06 -25.03 4.58
CA GLU A 206 -10.39 -25.38 3.19
C GLU A 206 -9.16 -25.23 2.28
N HIS A 207 -8.21 -24.37 2.64
CA HIS A 207 -7.01 -24.07 1.87
C HIS A 207 -5.70 -24.46 2.58
N ALA A 208 -5.71 -24.56 3.91
CA ALA A 208 -4.63 -24.97 4.78
C ALA A 208 -5.07 -26.19 5.61
N SER A 209 -4.54 -27.37 5.27
CA SER A 209 -4.74 -28.59 6.06
C SER A 209 -3.39 -29.19 6.43
N GLY A 210 -3.17 -29.40 7.73
CA GLY A 210 -1.95 -30.00 8.27
C GLY A 210 -1.24 -29.16 9.33
N ASP A 211 0.03 -29.47 9.57
CA ASP A 211 0.87 -28.86 10.60
C ASP A 211 1.81 -27.80 9.99
N PHE A 212 1.85 -26.61 10.61
CA PHE A 212 2.67 -25.49 10.13
C PHE A 212 3.59 -24.95 11.23
N LEU A 213 4.87 -24.75 10.91
CA LEU A 213 5.79 -24.00 11.76
C LEU A 213 5.67 -22.52 11.43
N ILE A 214 5.44 -21.68 12.44
CA ILE A 214 5.08 -20.28 12.26
C ILE A 214 6.28 -19.38 12.56
N PRO A 215 6.86 -18.70 11.54
CA PRO A 215 7.89 -17.70 11.76
C PRO A 215 7.27 -16.40 12.29
N LEU A 216 7.83 -15.88 13.38
CA LEU A 216 7.37 -14.65 14.04
C LEU A 216 8.58 -13.72 14.26
N ALA A 217 8.58 -12.58 13.58
CA ALA A 217 9.63 -11.57 13.68
C ALA A 217 9.28 -10.53 14.76
N THR A 218 9.94 -10.54 15.90
CA THR A 218 9.59 -9.66 17.02
C THR A 218 10.78 -9.32 17.92
N THR A 219 10.67 -8.18 18.60
CA THR A 219 11.53 -7.79 19.73
C THR A 219 10.79 -7.87 21.07
N GLU A 220 9.49 -8.21 21.06
CA GLU A 220 8.70 -8.39 22.28
C GLU A 220 9.00 -9.75 22.92
N GLY A 221 9.60 -9.71 24.11
CA GLY A 221 9.87 -10.91 24.90
C GLY A 221 8.59 -11.69 25.20
N THR A 222 8.70 -13.01 25.31
CA THR A 222 7.59 -13.96 25.57
C THR A 222 6.53 -14.11 24.47
N LEU A 223 6.48 -13.25 23.45
CA LEU A 223 5.48 -13.34 22.38
C LEU A 223 5.50 -14.72 21.71
N VAL A 224 6.66 -15.14 21.20
CA VAL A 224 6.79 -16.44 20.49
C VAL A 224 6.39 -17.60 21.40
N ALA A 225 6.82 -17.58 22.66
CA ALA A 225 6.49 -18.61 23.65
C ALA A 225 4.99 -18.66 23.97
N SER A 226 4.34 -17.49 24.08
CA SER A 226 2.91 -17.39 24.35
C SER A 226 2.08 -17.94 23.19
N TYR A 227 2.41 -17.59 21.95
CA TYR A 227 1.76 -18.14 20.76
C TYR A 227 2.00 -19.66 20.65
N ASN A 228 3.22 -20.13 20.92
CA ASN A 228 3.54 -21.56 20.94
C ASN A 228 2.70 -22.34 21.98
N ARG A 229 2.49 -21.76 23.17
CA ARG A 229 1.62 -22.35 24.20
C ARG A 229 0.17 -22.50 23.71
N GLY A 230 -0.36 -21.47 23.04
CA GLY A 230 -1.69 -21.52 22.43
C GLY A 230 -1.79 -22.60 21.36
N MET A 231 -0.80 -22.70 20.46
CA MET A 231 -0.76 -23.71 19.41
C MET A 231 -0.75 -25.14 19.97
N LYS A 232 -0.01 -25.37 21.07
CA LYS A 232 0.00 -26.66 21.77
C LYS A 232 -1.41 -27.07 22.21
N LEU A 233 -2.16 -26.16 22.82
CA LEU A 233 -3.52 -26.44 23.27
C LEU A 233 -4.46 -26.73 22.09
N LEU A 234 -4.41 -25.90 21.04
CA LEU A 234 -5.24 -26.12 19.84
C LEU A 234 -4.96 -27.49 19.20
N ASN A 235 -3.71 -27.91 19.12
CA ASN A 235 -3.35 -29.22 18.59
C ASN A 235 -3.91 -30.38 19.42
N GLN A 236 -3.95 -30.24 20.75
CA GLN A 236 -4.56 -31.23 21.64
C GLN A 236 -6.08 -31.31 21.46
N CYS A 237 -6.71 -30.28 20.88
CA CYS A 237 -8.12 -30.28 20.48
C CYS A 237 -8.34 -30.86 19.06
N GLY A 238 -7.30 -31.34 18.39
CA GLY A 238 -7.36 -31.82 17.00
C GLY A 238 -7.06 -30.74 15.95
N GLY A 239 -6.66 -29.54 16.38
CA GLY A 239 -6.37 -28.39 15.52
C GLY A 239 -7.44 -27.32 15.57
N VAL A 240 -7.17 -26.21 14.88
CA VAL A 240 -8.09 -25.08 14.73
C VAL A 240 -8.77 -25.16 13.36
N THR A 241 -10.09 -24.95 13.33
CA THR A 241 -10.85 -24.86 12.07
C THR A 241 -10.74 -23.43 11.55
N CYS A 242 -10.37 -23.26 10.29
CA CYS A 242 -10.24 -21.95 9.66
C CYS A 242 -11.06 -21.89 8.37
N THR A 243 -11.78 -20.79 8.15
CA THR A 243 -12.64 -20.60 6.96
C THR A 243 -12.48 -19.21 6.40
N VAL A 244 -12.21 -19.08 5.09
CA VAL A 244 -12.26 -17.79 4.38
C VAL A 244 -13.69 -17.53 3.93
N ILE A 245 -14.29 -16.47 4.45
CA ILE A 245 -15.71 -16.14 4.23
C ILE A 245 -15.89 -15.26 2.99
N ASP A 246 -14.99 -14.29 2.80
CA ASP A 246 -15.15 -13.24 1.79
C ASP A 246 -13.80 -12.62 1.42
N GLU A 247 -13.75 -12.00 0.25
CA GLU A 247 -12.62 -11.20 -0.19
C GLU A 247 -13.07 -9.94 -0.95
N GLY A 248 -12.26 -8.88 -0.81
CA GLY A 248 -12.43 -7.68 -1.61
C GLY A 248 -11.41 -6.62 -1.24
N MET A 249 -10.72 -6.05 -2.21
CA MET A 249 -9.82 -4.91 -2.01
C MET A 249 -10.44 -3.67 -2.67
N GLN A 250 -10.46 -2.56 -1.93
CA GLN A 250 -11.19 -1.37 -2.35
C GLN A 250 -10.30 -0.16 -2.62
N ARG A 251 -10.81 0.68 -3.53
CA ARG A 251 -10.39 2.07 -3.73
C ARG A 251 -11.63 2.95 -3.80
N ALA A 252 -11.62 4.11 -3.15
CA ALA A 252 -12.79 4.97 -3.05
C ALA A 252 -12.53 6.40 -3.56
N PRO A 253 -12.65 6.64 -4.87
CA PRO A 253 -12.64 7.99 -5.44
C PRO A 253 -13.81 8.82 -4.94
N VAL A 254 -13.61 10.13 -4.95
CA VAL A 254 -14.62 11.14 -4.62
C VAL A 254 -14.79 12.14 -5.75
N PHE A 255 -16.04 12.49 -6.00
CA PHE A 255 -16.49 13.44 -7.01
C PHE A 255 -17.29 14.54 -6.33
N VAL A 256 -16.91 15.78 -6.58
CA VAL A 256 -17.64 16.95 -6.08
C VAL A 256 -18.41 17.56 -7.24
N MET A 257 -19.73 17.64 -7.10
CA MET A 257 -20.65 18.19 -8.10
C MET A 257 -21.07 19.61 -7.74
N HIS A 258 -21.84 20.26 -8.62
CA HIS A 258 -22.37 21.60 -8.35
C HIS A 258 -23.41 21.60 -7.22
N ASP A 259 -24.29 20.59 -7.17
CA ASP A 259 -25.29 20.43 -6.12
C ASP A 259 -25.56 18.94 -5.76
N ALA A 260 -26.42 18.71 -4.77
CA ALA A 260 -26.77 17.37 -4.31
C ALA A 260 -27.60 16.56 -5.33
N ARG A 261 -28.32 17.20 -6.24
CA ARG A 261 -29.09 16.51 -7.27
C ARG A 261 -28.16 15.96 -8.34
N ALA A 262 -27.16 16.74 -8.76
CA ALA A 262 -26.12 16.28 -9.67
C ALA A 262 -25.28 15.13 -9.10
N ALA A 263 -24.96 15.16 -7.80
CA ALA A 263 -24.29 14.03 -7.14
C ALA A 263 -25.14 12.75 -7.16
N ARG A 264 -26.45 12.87 -6.88
CA ARG A 264 -27.39 11.74 -6.99
C ARG A 264 -27.51 11.23 -8.42
N ASP A 265 -27.59 12.13 -9.39
CA ASP A 265 -27.74 11.77 -10.80
C ASP A 265 -26.46 11.13 -11.34
N LEU A 266 -25.28 11.54 -10.87
CA LEU A 266 -24.03 10.82 -11.10
C LEU A 266 -24.06 9.39 -10.53
N ALA A 267 -24.55 9.19 -9.30
CA ALA A 267 -24.67 7.84 -8.72
C ALA A 267 -25.60 6.95 -9.56
N ARG A 268 -26.71 7.50 -10.07
CA ARG A 268 -27.62 6.79 -11.00
C ARG A 268 -26.95 6.48 -12.33
N TRP A 269 -26.19 7.43 -12.88
CA TRP A 269 -25.43 7.25 -14.10
C TRP A 269 -24.41 6.12 -13.95
N VAL A 270 -23.67 6.09 -12.83
CA VAL A 270 -22.70 5.03 -12.51
C VAL A 270 -23.38 3.66 -12.46
N ALA A 271 -24.55 3.55 -11.84
CA ALA A 271 -25.30 2.29 -11.81
C ALA A 271 -25.73 1.84 -13.21
N ALA A 272 -26.17 2.78 -14.07
CA ALA A 272 -26.57 2.48 -15.45
C ALA A 272 -25.38 2.12 -16.37
N HIS A 273 -24.17 2.61 -16.08
CA HIS A 273 -22.97 2.41 -16.89
C HIS A 273 -21.94 1.47 -16.24
N GLU A 274 -22.31 0.76 -15.18
CA GLU A 274 -21.43 -0.17 -14.47
C GLU A 274 -20.74 -1.18 -15.40
N PRO A 275 -21.40 -1.78 -16.42
CA PRO A 275 -20.72 -2.71 -17.32
C PRO A 275 -19.56 -2.09 -18.10
N HIS A 276 -19.65 -0.80 -18.46
CA HIS A 276 -18.57 -0.10 -19.15
C HIS A 276 -17.45 0.29 -18.17
N LEU A 277 -17.79 0.75 -16.97
CA LEU A 277 -16.82 1.03 -15.91
C LEU A 277 -16.02 -0.23 -15.53
N ARG A 278 -16.71 -1.37 -15.45
CA ARG A 278 -16.13 -2.70 -15.27
C ARG A 278 -15.13 -3.04 -16.37
N ALA A 279 -15.54 -2.91 -17.64
CA ALA A 279 -14.67 -3.21 -18.77
C ALA A 279 -13.38 -2.37 -18.75
N GLU A 280 -13.47 -1.07 -18.46
CA GLU A 280 -12.30 -0.19 -18.35
C GLU A 280 -11.40 -0.53 -17.15
N ALA A 281 -11.99 -0.87 -16.00
CA ALA A 281 -11.24 -1.26 -14.81
C ALA A 281 -10.48 -2.58 -15.03
N GLU A 282 -11.18 -3.62 -15.50
CA GLU A 282 -10.64 -4.97 -15.66
C GLU A 282 -9.65 -5.07 -16.83
N ALA A 283 -9.69 -4.15 -17.80
CA ALA A 283 -8.69 -4.05 -18.85
C ALA A 283 -7.27 -3.73 -18.32
N THR A 284 -7.15 -3.22 -17.09
CA THR A 284 -5.85 -2.85 -16.50
C THR A 284 -5.05 -4.01 -15.92
N SER A 285 -5.71 -5.12 -15.60
CA SER A 285 -5.12 -6.29 -14.96
C SER A 285 -6.01 -7.53 -15.14
N ARG A 286 -5.41 -8.67 -15.51
CA ARG A 286 -6.13 -9.95 -15.58
C ARG A 286 -6.64 -10.47 -14.21
N PHE A 287 -6.12 -9.92 -13.11
CA PHE A 287 -6.43 -10.36 -11.74
C PHE A 287 -7.44 -9.45 -11.03
N ALA A 288 -7.55 -8.19 -11.44
CA ALA A 288 -8.53 -7.26 -10.86
C ALA A 288 -9.89 -7.53 -11.49
N ARG A 289 -10.83 -8.10 -10.72
CA ARG A 289 -12.22 -8.30 -11.14
C ARG A 289 -13.12 -7.44 -10.29
N LEU A 290 -13.89 -6.56 -10.92
CA LEU A 290 -14.77 -5.66 -10.20
C LEU A 290 -15.88 -6.49 -9.55
N GLN A 291 -16.17 -6.31 -8.28
CA GLN A 291 -17.29 -6.98 -7.61
C GLN A 291 -18.48 -6.02 -7.55
N TYR A 292 -18.23 -4.78 -7.16
CA TYR A 292 -19.27 -3.77 -6.96
C TYR A 292 -18.71 -2.34 -7.04
N ILE A 293 -19.60 -1.38 -7.23
CA ILE A 293 -19.36 0.05 -7.03
C ILE A 293 -20.46 0.58 -6.09
N THR A 294 -20.10 0.88 -4.84
CA THR A 294 -21.07 1.35 -3.84
C THR A 294 -21.01 2.87 -3.69
N PRO A 295 -22.09 3.61 -3.99
CA PRO A 295 -22.13 5.06 -3.81
C PRO A 295 -22.38 5.45 -2.35
N TYR A 296 -21.63 6.43 -1.86
CA TYR A 296 -21.87 7.11 -0.59
C TYR A 296 -21.91 8.62 -0.85
N GLN A 297 -23.09 9.22 -0.74
CA GLN A 297 -23.28 10.65 -1.01
C GLN A 297 -23.39 11.46 0.29
N THR A 298 -22.76 12.63 0.32
CA THR A 298 -22.95 13.66 1.35
C THR A 298 -23.04 15.04 0.70
N GLY A 299 -24.21 15.67 0.75
CA GLY A 299 -24.47 16.91 0.03
C GLY A 299 -24.20 16.77 -1.47
N ARG A 300 -23.34 17.64 -2.02
CA ARG A 300 -22.88 17.64 -3.42
C ARG A 300 -21.67 16.74 -3.69
N THR A 301 -21.24 15.95 -2.72
CA THR A 301 -20.06 15.08 -2.79
C THR A 301 -20.50 13.63 -2.87
N LEU A 302 -19.97 12.89 -3.85
CA LEU A 302 -20.21 11.47 -4.06
C LEU A 302 -18.90 10.70 -3.96
N PHE A 303 -18.82 9.80 -3.00
CA PHE A 303 -17.78 8.78 -2.96
C PHE A 303 -18.29 7.53 -3.66
N LEU A 304 -17.43 6.89 -4.45
CA LEU A 304 -17.73 5.62 -5.10
C LEU A 304 -16.72 4.60 -4.59
N ARG A 305 -17.15 3.64 -3.79
CA ARG A 305 -16.29 2.57 -3.26
C ARG A 305 -16.28 1.41 -4.25
N PHE A 306 -15.22 1.30 -5.05
CA PHE A 306 -15.01 0.18 -5.96
C PHE A 306 -14.41 -0.98 -5.18
N GLY A 307 -14.99 -2.17 -5.26
CA GLY A 307 -14.44 -3.40 -4.66
C GLY A 307 -14.02 -4.40 -5.73
N PHE A 308 -12.86 -5.05 -5.53
CA PHE A 308 -12.30 -6.00 -6.48
C PHE A 308 -11.74 -7.25 -5.80
N THR A 309 -11.78 -8.39 -6.49
CA THR A 309 -10.84 -9.49 -6.21
C THR A 309 -9.48 -9.18 -6.82
N THR A 310 -8.39 -9.67 -6.24
CA THR A 310 -7.00 -9.29 -6.64
C THR A 310 -6.05 -10.47 -6.84
N GLY A 311 -6.58 -11.69 -6.91
CA GLY A 311 -5.76 -12.91 -6.90
C GLY A 311 -4.94 -13.00 -5.62
N ASP A 312 -3.67 -13.39 -5.74
CA ASP A 312 -2.78 -13.60 -4.59
C ASP A 312 -2.05 -12.35 -4.08
N ALA A 313 -2.19 -11.21 -4.76
CA ALA A 313 -1.63 -9.95 -4.30
C ALA A 313 -2.54 -9.31 -3.26
N ALA A 314 -1.97 -8.60 -2.28
CA ALA A 314 -2.73 -7.72 -1.40
C ALA A 314 -3.57 -6.70 -2.21
N GLY A 315 -3.00 -6.21 -3.32
CA GLY A 315 -3.78 -5.65 -4.42
C GLY A 315 -4.02 -4.15 -4.40
N GLN A 316 -3.53 -3.39 -3.40
CA GLN A 316 -3.79 -1.94 -3.31
C GLN A 316 -3.38 -1.16 -4.58
N ASN A 317 -2.19 -1.42 -5.12
CA ASN A 317 -1.72 -0.78 -6.36
C ASN A 317 -2.56 -1.17 -7.57
N MET A 318 -3.00 -2.43 -7.61
CA MET A 318 -3.78 -3.00 -8.69
C MET A 318 -5.17 -2.34 -8.76
N VAL A 319 -5.88 -2.28 -7.64
CA VAL A 319 -7.21 -1.65 -7.58
C VAL A 319 -7.13 -0.15 -7.81
N THR A 320 -6.04 0.50 -7.39
CA THR A 320 -5.83 1.93 -7.63
C THR A 320 -5.73 2.22 -9.14
N LYS A 321 -4.98 1.40 -9.88
CA LYS A 321 -4.87 1.50 -11.34
C LYS A 321 -6.22 1.20 -12.03
N ALA A 322 -6.90 0.15 -11.60
CA ALA A 322 -8.20 -0.26 -12.15
C ALA A 322 -9.27 0.84 -11.95
N THR A 323 -9.38 1.37 -10.74
CA THR A 323 -10.32 2.46 -10.42
C THR A 323 -9.97 3.74 -11.18
N LEU A 324 -8.69 4.08 -11.34
CA LEU A 324 -8.30 5.25 -12.13
C LEU A 324 -8.73 5.10 -13.60
N ALA A 325 -8.61 3.92 -14.20
CA ALA A 325 -9.04 3.67 -15.57
C ALA A 325 -10.57 3.86 -15.72
N ALA A 326 -11.36 3.26 -14.83
CA ALA A 326 -12.82 3.47 -14.81
C ALA A 326 -13.20 4.94 -14.59
N CYS A 327 -12.54 5.63 -13.67
CA CYS A 327 -12.79 7.05 -13.41
C CYS A 327 -12.39 7.93 -14.60
N THR A 328 -11.35 7.56 -15.34
CA THR A 328 -10.96 8.28 -16.56
C THR A 328 -12.07 8.22 -17.60
N TYR A 329 -12.68 7.05 -17.81
CA TYR A 329 -13.85 6.91 -18.67
C TYR A 329 -15.05 7.71 -18.15
N LEU A 330 -15.36 7.61 -16.85
CA LEU A 330 -16.43 8.40 -16.23
C LEU A 330 -16.27 9.91 -16.47
N LEU A 331 -15.05 10.44 -16.28
CA LEU A 331 -14.74 11.86 -16.49
C LEU A 331 -14.77 12.28 -17.97
N GLN A 332 -14.73 11.32 -18.90
CA GLN A 332 -14.93 11.60 -20.32
C GLN A 332 -16.42 11.77 -20.64
N GLU A 333 -17.27 10.93 -20.06
CA GLU A 333 -18.71 10.94 -20.32
C GLU A 333 -19.46 12.01 -19.50
N VAL A 334 -19.04 12.26 -18.26
CA VAL A 334 -19.68 13.21 -17.35
C VAL A 334 -18.87 14.50 -17.26
N LYS A 335 -19.40 15.59 -17.82
CA LYS A 335 -18.70 16.89 -17.90
C LYS A 335 -18.86 17.78 -16.65
N ASP A 336 -19.85 17.54 -15.81
CA ASP A 336 -20.23 18.42 -14.68
C ASP A 336 -19.52 18.11 -13.35
N VAL A 337 -18.35 17.46 -13.39
CA VAL A 337 -17.54 17.17 -12.20
C VAL A 337 -16.65 18.37 -11.87
N ALA A 338 -16.88 19.03 -10.74
CA ALA A 338 -16.08 20.18 -10.30
C ALA A 338 -14.71 19.75 -9.78
N HIS A 339 -14.67 18.71 -8.94
CA HIS A 339 -13.42 18.14 -8.42
C HIS A 339 -13.46 16.62 -8.38
N PHE A 340 -12.30 16.01 -8.57
CA PHE A 340 -12.09 14.57 -8.51
C PHE A 340 -10.80 14.26 -7.73
N TYR A 341 -10.89 13.29 -6.83
CA TYR A 341 -9.73 12.70 -6.17
C TYR A 341 -9.88 11.19 -6.17
N LEU A 342 -8.80 10.46 -6.43
CA LEU A 342 -8.83 8.99 -6.50
C LEU A 342 -9.02 8.32 -5.13
N GLU A 343 -8.74 9.03 -4.05
CA GLU A 343 -8.92 8.56 -2.68
C GLU A 343 -9.25 9.73 -1.75
N ALA A 344 -10.19 9.50 -0.82
CA ALA A 344 -10.57 10.45 0.22
C ALA A 344 -11.05 9.75 1.51
N ASN A 345 -10.27 8.76 1.96
CA ASN A 345 -10.39 7.95 3.17
C ASN A 345 -11.55 6.94 3.25
N LEU A 346 -12.41 6.80 2.24
CA LEU A 346 -13.55 5.87 2.30
C LEU A 346 -13.19 4.44 1.85
N ALA A 347 -11.96 4.18 1.40
CA ALA A 347 -11.55 2.82 1.01
C ALA A 347 -11.70 1.80 2.17
N THR A 348 -11.29 2.01 3.42
CA THR A 348 -10.35 2.95 4.04
C THR A 348 -8.96 2.30 4.08
N ASP A 349 -7.90 2.99 3.65
CA ASP A 349 -6.54 2.41 3.51
C ASP A 349 -5.59 2.94 4.61
N LYS A 350 -5.02 2.01 5.40
CA LYS A 350 -4.10 2.25 6.52
C LYS A 350 -4.67 3.12 7.66
N LYS A 351 -5.98 2.99 7.94
CA LYS A 351 -6.64 3.54 9.14
C LYS A 351 -7.71 2.56 9.66
N PRO A 352 -8.00 2.55 10.97
CA PRO A 352 -9.14 1.80 11.50
C PRO A 352 -10.44 2.35 10.91
N SER A 353 -11.37 1.46 10.56
CA SER A 353 -12.63 1.84 9.93
C SER A 353 -13.73 0.81 10.13
N PHE A 354 -14.88 1.26 10.61
CA PHE A 354 -16.08 0.41 10.73
C PHE A 354 -16.58 -0.11 9.38
N ILE A 355 -16.36 0.64 8.29
CA ILE A 355 -16.77 0.19 6.97
C ILE A 355 -16.01 -1.06 6.52
N ASN A 356 -14.74 -1.22 6.95
CA ASN A 356 -13.92 -2.39 6.66
C ASN A 356 -14.35 -3.60 7.50
N THR A 357 -14.89 -3.37 8.71
CA THR A 357 -15.49 -4.42 9.55
C THR A 357 -16.77 -4.97 8.94
N LEU A 358 -17.65 -4.09 8.44
CA LEU A 358 -18.94 -4.48 7.86
C LEU A 358 -18.83 -4.99 6.43
N GLN A 359 -18.04 -4.31 5.60
CA GLN A 359 -17.73 -4.69 4.22
C GLN A 359 -16.24 -5.02 4.13
N THR A 360 -15.96 -6.32 4.02
CA THR A 360 -14.62 -6.92 4.00
C THR A 360 -13.62 -6.10 3.18
N ARG A 361 -12.44 -5.84 3.74
CA ARG A 361 -11.28 -5.29 3.03
C ARG A 361 -10.09 -6.24 3.14
N GLY A 362 -9.56 -6.71 2.02
CA GLY A 362 -8.63 -7.84 1.98
C GLY A 362 -9.39 -9.17 2.06
N LYS A 363 -9.17 -9.92 3.13
CA LYS A 363 -9.78 -11.23 3.40
C LYS A 363 -10.59 -11.15 4.69
N ARG A 364 -11.78 -11.75 4.68
CA ARG A 364 -12.53 -12.08 5.90
C ARG A 364 -12.29 -13.54 6.21
N VAL A 365 -11.68 -13.82 7.34
CA VAL A 365 -11.33 -15.18 7.75
C VAL A 365 -11.68 -15.40 9.21
N THR A 366 -12.23 -16.56 9.52
CA THR A 366 -12.58 -16.98 10.88
C THR A 366 -11.75 -18.19 11.28
N ALA A 367 -11.26 -18.19 12.52
CA ALA A 367 -10.69 -19.35 13.18
C ALA A 367 -11.55 -19.70 14.40
N GLU A 368 -11.85 -20.98 14.59
CA GLU A 368 -12.71 -21.47 15.67
C GLU A 368 -12.24 -22.81 16.24
N VAL A 369 -12.55 -23.05 17.50
CA VAL A 369 -12.16 -24.26 18.24
C VAL A 369 -13.15 -24.54 19.36
N THR A 370 -13.39 -25.83 19.62
CA THR A 370 -14.03 -26.31 20.84
C THR A 370 -12.96 -26.98 21.70
N ILE A 371 -12.84 -26.54 22.96
CA ILE A 371 -11.83 -26.97 23.91
C ILE A 371 -12.53 -27.73 25.04
N PRO A 372 -12.19 -29.01 25.26
CA PRO A 372 -12.69 -29.76 26.39
C PRO A 372 -12.40 -29.07 27.73
N LYS A 373 -13.39 -29.00 28.62
CA LYS A 373 -13.24 -28.35 29.93
C LYS A 373 -12.00 -28.85 30.69
N ASP A 374 -11.85 -30.16 30.81
CA ASP A 374 -10.74 -30.78 31.55
C ASP A 374 -9.38 -30.44 30.94
N LEU A 375 -9.32 -30.27 29.62
CA LEU A 375 -8.10 -29.90 28.92
C LEU A 375 -7.70 -28.46 29.23
N LEU A 376 -8.67 -27.54 29.22
CA LEU A 376 -8.45 -26.14 29.52
C LEU A 376 -7.93 -25.94 30.95
N VAL A 377 -8.57 -26.60 31.92
CA VAL A 377 -8.15 -26.58 33.33
C VAL A 377 -6.76 -27.19 33.50
N ARG A 378 -6.48 -28.32 32.86
CA ARG A 378 -5.17 -29.00 33.00
C ARG A 378 -4.02 -28.20 32.40
N GLU A 379 -4.17 -27.66 31.20
CA GLU A 379 -3.06 -27.06 30.46
C GLU A 379 -2.88 -25.57 30.77
N LEU A 380 -3.98 -24.86 31.04
CA LEU A 380 -3.99 -23.41 31.21
C LEU A 380 -4.53 -22.94 32.57
N GLN A 381 -4.92 -23.86 33.45
CA GLN A 381 -5.35 -23.55 34.83
C GLN A 381 -6.48 -22.51 34.89
N VAL A 382 -7.41 -22.58 33.93
CA VAL A 382 -8.54 -21.67 33.81
C VAL A 382 -9.83 -22.43 33.51
N GLU A 383 -10.92 -22.04 34.16
CA GLU A 383 -12.26 -22.58 33.91
C GLU A 383 -12.91 -21.90 32.67
N PRO A 384 -13.72 -22.63 31.88
CA PRO A 384 -14.48 -22.06 30.76
C PRO A 384 -15.28 -20.80 31.13
N GLU A 385 -15.91 -20.80 32.30
CA GLU A 385 -16.70 -19.70 32.84
C GLU A 385 -15.87 -18.43 33.08
N GLN A 386 -14.58 -18.56 33.41
CA GLN A 386 -13.68 -17.43 33.60
C GLN A 386 -13.31 -16.78 32.27
N LEU A 387 -13.00 -17.58 31.25
CA LEU A 387 -12.70 -17.08 29.91
C LEU A 387 -13.91 -16.38 29.29
N ASP A 388 -15.07 -17.02 29.34
CA ASP A 388 -16.31 -16.49 28.77
C ASP A 388 -16.76 -15.19 29.50
N ARG A 389 -16.62 -15.14 30.83
CA ARG A 389 -16.83 -13.90 31.59
C ARG A 389 -15.84 -12.81 31.18
N HIS A 390 -14.56 -13.14 31.03
CA HIS A 390 -13.54 -12.17 30.62
C HIS A 390 -13.81 -11.64 29.20
N ALA A 391 -14.19 -12.49 28.25
CA ALA A 391 -14.54 -12.09 26.88
C ALA A 391 -15.74 -11.12 26.84
N ARG A 392 -16.79 -11.37 27.66
CA ARG A 392 -17.93 -10.44 27.80
C ARG A 392 -17.51 -9.08 28.35
N LEU A 393 -16.68 -9.05 29.39
CA LEU A 393 -16.17 -7.81 29.97
C LEU A 393 -15.24 -7.07 28.99
N GLY A 394 -14.39 -7.79 28.27
CA GLY A 394 -13.53 -7.26 27.22
C GLY A 394 -14.36 -6.60 26.10
N THR A 395 -15.48 -7.21 25.72
CA THR A 395 -16.41 -6.63 24.73
C THR A 395 -17.04 -5.34 25.23
N LEU A 396 -17.44 -5.25 26.50
CA LEU A 396 -17.93 -4.01 27.09
C LEU A 396 -16.85 -2.92 27.08
N GLY A 397 -15.61 -3.26 27.47
CA GLY A 397 -14.47 -2.34 27.42
C GLY A 397 -14.14 -1.88 26.01
N ALA A 398 -14.23 -2.78 25.02
CA ALA A 398 -14.02 -2.47 23.61
C ALA A 398 -15.07 -1.47 23.10
N PHE A 399 -16.35 -1.70 23.43
CA PHE A 399 -17.44 -0.78 23.09
C PHE A 399 -17.24 0.60 23.72
N MET A 400 -16.90 0.66 25.02
CA MET A 400 -16.70 1.92 25.72
C MET A 400 -15.51 2.74 25.18
N SER A 401 -14.45 2.05 24.74
CA SER A 401 -13.25 2.71 24.20
C SER A 401 -13.33 3.03 22.70
N GLY A 402 -14.32 2.49 21.99
CA GLY A 402 -14.49 2.70 20.55
C GLY A 402 -13.46 1.97 19.68
N THR A 403 -12.79 0.94 20.20
CA THR A 403 -11.89 0.08 19.40
C THR A 403 -12.68 -0.80 18.43
N ASN A 404 -12.08 -1.15 17.29
CA ASN A 404 -12.64 -2.07 16.28
C ASN A 404 -12.27 -3.54 16.53
N ASN A 405 -11.77 -3.84 17.72
CA ASN A 405 -11.27 -5.15 18.13
C ASN A 405 -11.65 -5.42 19.59
N ASN A 406 -12.38 -6.50 19.84
CA ASN A 406 -12.74 -6.95 21.19
C ASN A 406 -11.91 -8.15 21.70
N GLY A 407 -10.93 -8.60 20.92
CA GLY A 407 -9.86 -9.47 21.37
C GLY A 407 -8.80 -8.72 22.19
N LEU A 408 -7.75 -9.43 22.57
CA LEU A 408 -6.76 -8.96 23.54
C LEU A 408 -5.48 -8.43 22.86
N HIS A 409 -4.91 -9.17 21.91
CA HIS A 409 -3.61 -8.84 21.31
C HIS A 409 -3.39 -9.41 19.90
N SER A 410 -4.44 -9.63 19.10
CA SER A 410 -4.32 -10.15 17.73
C SER A 410 -3.27 -9.39 16.89
N VAL A 411 -3.12 -8.08 17.12
CA VAL A 411 -2.13 -7.21 16.47
C VAL A 411 -0.68 -7.65 16.73
N ASN A 412 -0.35 -8.21 17.90
CA ASN A 412 1.00 -8.66 18.21
C ASN A 412 1.44 -9.80 17.28
N GLY A 413 0.60 -10.83 17.14
CA GLY A 413 0.86 -11.96 16.25
C GLY A 413 0.84 -11.55 14.78
N LEU A 414 -0.12 -10.70 14.40
CA LEU A 414 -0.20 -10.14 13.05
C LEU A 414 1.07 -9.36 12.70
N ALA A 415 1.54 -8.47 13.57
CA ALA A 415 2.75 -7.68 13.33
C ALA A 415 3.97 -8.59 13.15
N ALA A 416 4.16 -9.55 14.06
CA ALA A 416 5.29 -10.45 14.01
C ALA A 416 5.29 -11.32 12.74
N LEU A 417 4.13 -11.82 12.35
CA LEU A 417 3.98 -12.61 11.13
C LEU A 417 4.12 -11.74 9.87
N PHE A 418 3.58 -10.51 9.87
CA PHE A 418 3.64 -9.58 8.74
C PHE A 418 5.09 -9.19 8.42
N ILE A 419 5.87 -8.85 9.44
CA ILE A 419 7.30 -8.52 9.29
C ILE A 419 8.07 -9.75 8.77
N ALA A 420 7.81 -10.93 9.34
CA ALA A 420 8.46 -12.18 8.94
C ALA A 420 8.16 -12.53 7.48
N THR A 421 6.94 -12.27 7.00
CA THR A 421 6.46 -12.75 5.69
C THR A 421 6.34 -11.64 4.63
N GLY A 422 6.85 -10.45 4.90
CA GLY A 422 6.94 -9.37 3.91
C GLY A 422 5.62 -8.72 3.53
N GLN A 423 4.66 -8.74 4.45
CA GLN A 423 3.40 -8.03 4.30
C GLN A 423 3.59 -6.53 4.57
N ASP A 424 2.64 -5.70 4.12
CA ASP A 424 2.66 -4.27 4.44
C ASP A 424 2.22 -4.05 5.90
N VAL A 425 3.19 -3.84 6.79
CA VAL A 425 2.98 -3.65 8.23
C VAL A 425 2.06 -2.46 8.54
N ALA A 426 1.99 -1.44 7.68
CA ALA A 426 1.06 -0.33 7.89
C ALA A 426 -0.41 -0.75 7.71
N CYS A 427 -0.67 -1.89 7.06
CA CYS A 427 -2.02 -2.47 6.95
C CYS A 427 -2.50 -3.10 8.26
N LEU A 428 -1.68 -3.16 9.31
CA LEU A 428 -2.14 -3.48 10.66
C LEU A 428 -3.18 -2.50 11.17
N ALA A 429 -3.17 -1.24 10.70
CA ALA A 429 -4.22 -0.28 11.03
C ALA A 429 -5.64 -0.75 10.62
N GLU A 430 -5.73 -1.68 9.67
CA GLU A 430 -6.98 -2.28 9.20
C GLU A 430 -7.13 -3.73 9.64
N SER A 431 -6.04 -4.50 9.52
CA SER A 431 -5.99 -5.91 9.89
C SER A 431 -6.10 -6.11 11.40
N SER A 432 -5.95 -5.05 12.20
CA SER A 432 -6.21 -5.06 13.63
C SER A 432 -7.67 -5.28 13.99
N ALA A 433 -8.62 -5.04 13.07
CA ALA A 433 -10.02 -5.33 13.34
C ALA A 433 -10.18 -6.82 13.63
N ALA A 434 -10.85 -7.14 14.72
CA ALA A 434 -11.16 -8.53 15.06
C ALA A 434 -12.46 -8.62 15.85
N ILE A 435 -13.19 -9.71 15.63
CA ILE A 435 -14.44 -10.03 16.32
C ILE A 435 -14.24 -11.38 16.98
N ALA A 436 -13.95 -11.37 18.28
CA ALA A 436 -13.83 -12.54 19.11
C ALA A 436 -15.20 -12.86 19.75
N THR A 437 -15.57 -14.13 19.77
CA THR A 437 -16.77 -14.62 20.47
C THR A 437 -16.46 -15.90 21.24
N SER A 438 -17.21 -16.14 22.32
CA SER A 438 -17.11 -17.34 23.13
C SER A 438 -18.48 -17.83 23.56
N GLU A 439 -18.59 -19.13 23.76
CA GLU A 439 -19.77 -19.80 24.30
C GLU A 439 -19.33 -20.97 25.19
N ILE A 440 -20.09 -21.22 26.25
CA ILE A 440 -19.97 -22.46 27.03
C ILE A 440 -21.03 -23.42 26.51
N LEU A 441 -20.58 -24.56 25.98
CA LEU A 441 -21.45 -25.56 25.40
C LEU A 441 -22.22 -26.33 26.49
N PRO A 442 -23.35 -27.00 26.15
CA PRO A 442 -24.16 -27.73 27.13
C PRO A 442 -23.41 -28.82 27.92
N ASN A 443 -22.30 -29.34 27.38
CA ASN A 443 -21.43 -30.32 28.05
C ASN A 443 -20.36 -29.68 28.94
N GLY A 444 -20.32 -28.35 29.04
CA GLY A 444 -19.35 -27.59 29.82
C GLY A 444 -18.08 -27.20 29.06
N ASP A 445 -17.93 -27.61 27.80
CA ASP A 445 -16.76 -27.27 26.99
C ASP A 445 -16.78 -25.80 26.56
N PHE A 446 -15.60 -25.27 26.25
CA PHE A 446 -15.45 -23.90 25.78
C PHE A 446 -15.40 -23.86 24.25
N TYR A 447 -16.34 -23.18 23.62
CA TYR A 447 -16.25 -22.79 22.22
C TYR A 447 -15.72 -21.36 22.12
N GLY A 448 -14.74 -21.15 21.24
CA GLY A 448 -14.20 -19.83 20.95
C GLY A 448 -13.97 -19.64 19.46
N SER A 449 -14.23 -18.43 18.97
CA SER A 449 -13.92 -18.05 17.60
C SER A 449 -13.38 -16.62 17.53
N ILE A 450 -12.56 -16.36 16.50
CA ILE A 450 -12.11 -15.03 16.14
C ILE A 450 -12.22 -14.83 14.63
N THR A 451 -12.86 -13.74 14.24
CA THR A 451 -12.99 -13.33 12.85
C THR A 451 -12.14 -12.09 12.60
N LEU A 452 -11.29 -12.13 11.59
CA LEU A 452 -10.56 -11.00 11.05
C LEU A 452 -11.31 -10.50 9.82
N PRO A 453 -12.13 -9.43 9.91
CA PRO A 453 -12.99 -8.98 8.81
C PRO A 453 -12.26 -8.20 7.74
N SER A 454 -11.06 -7.69 8.04
CA SER A 454 -10.30 -6.83 7.14
C SER A 454 -8.81 -7.18 7.09
N LEU A 455 -8.50 -8.46 6.92
CA LEU A 455 -7.12 -8.97 6.86
C LEU A 455 -6.48 -8.67 5.50
N ILE A 456 -5.47 -7.79 5.48
CA ILE A 456 -4.74 -7.43 4.26
C ILE A 456 -3.47 -8.27 4.15
N VAL A 457 -3.50 -9.28 3.29
CA VAL A 457 -2.35 -10.18 3.04
C VAL A 457 -2.18 -10.48 1.56
N GLY A 458 -0.96 -10.82 1.18
CA GLY A 458 -0.61 -11.32 -0.14
C GLY A 458 0.57 -12.30 -0.09
N THR A 459 0.66 -13.17 -1.07
CA THR A 459 1.75 -14.13 -1.23
C THR A 459 2.62 -13.85 -2.47
N VAL A 460 2.29 -12.77 -3.18
CA VAL A 460 3.06 -12.20 -4.29
C VAL A 460 3.10 -10.67 -4.22
N GLY A 461 4.22 -10.10 -4.68
CA GLY A 461 4.43 -8.65 -4.75
C GLY A 461 4.81 -8.00 -3.43
N GLY A 462 5.23 -6.73 -3.50
CA GLY A 462 5.73 -6.00 -2.34
C GLY A 462 6.91 -6.71 -1.66
N GLY A 463 6.92 -6.71 -0.33
CA GLY A 463 8.00 -7.29 0.47
C GLY A 463 8.08 -8.83 0.42
N THR A 464 7.07 -9.52 -0.13
CA THR A 464 7.03 -11.00 -0.18
C THR A 464 8.15 -11.62 -1.02
N SER A 465 8.76 -10.84 -1.92
CA SER A 465 9.88 -11.27 -2.75
C SER A 465 11.26 -10.97 -2.13
N LEU A 466 11.30 -10.31 -0.96
CA LEU A 466 12.56 -10.08 -0.26
C LEU A 466 13.10 -11.41 0.30
N PRO A 467 14.43 -11.62 0.35
CA PRO A 467 14.99 -12.95 0.59
C PRO A 467 14.47 -13.64 1.87
N THR A 468 14.62 -12.99 3.03
CA THR A 468 14.19 -13.57 4.32
C THR A 468 12.67 -13.74 4.39
N GLN A 469 11.92 -12.81 3.81
CA GLN A 469 10.46 -12.85 3.77
C GLN A 469 9.93 -14.01 2.92
N GLN A 470 10.58 -14.26 1.77
CA GLN A 470 10.27 -15.36 0.89
C GLN A 470 10.57 -16.71 1.54
N GLU A 471 11.69 -16.82 2.27
CA GLU A 471 12.04 -18.00 3.06
C GLU A 471 10.96 -18.28 4.13
N CYS A 472 10.53 -17.26 4.87
CA CYS A 472 9.46 -17.40 5.87
C CYS A 472 8.12 -17.83 5.25
N LEU A 473 7.74 -17.27 4.10
CA LEU A 473 6.58 -17.74 3.35
C LEU A 473 6.75 -19.18 2.87
N SER A 474 7.97 -19.60 2.54
CA SER A 474 8.27 -20.97 2.10
C SER A 474 8.20 -21.97 3.25
N ILE A 475 8.61 -21.60 4.47
CA ILE A 475 8.40 -22.39 5.69
C ILE A 475 6.91 -22.70 5.89
N LEU A 476 6.04 -21.73 5.61
CA LEU A 476 4.57 -21.91 5.66
C LEU A 476 4.00 -22.67 4.44
N GLY A 477 4.81 -22.87 3.40
CA GLY A 477 4.36 -23.38 2.10
C GLY A 477 3.34 -22.44 1.43
N CYS A 478 3.52 -21.14 1.61
CA CYS A 478 2.64 -20.06 1.14
C CYS A 478 3.34 -19.08 0.17
N SER A 479 4.55 -19.38 -0.30
CA SER A 479 5.23 -18.54 -1.29
C SER A 479 4.61 -18.73 -2.69
N GLY A 480 4.34 -17.62 -3.39
CA GLY A 480 3.87 -17.62 -4.77
C GLY A 480 2.35 -17.59 -4.96
N SER A 481 1.90 -17.89 -6.18
CA SER A 481 0.49 -17.83 -6.58
C SER A 481 -0.33 -19.04 -6.12
N GLY A 482 -1.64 -18.86 -5.97
CA GLY A 482 -2.60 -19.86 -5.49
C GLY A 482 -2.48 -20.17 -3.99
N LYS A 483 -1.92 -19.26 -3.20
CA LYS A 483 -1.56 -19.50 -1.78
C LYS A 483 -2.13 -18.48 -0.81
N VAL A 484 -2.73 -17.38 -1.27
CA VAL A 484 -3.19 -16.31 -0.37
C VAL A 484 -4.25 -16.77 0.63
N TYR A 485 -5.17 -17.66 0.23
CA TYR A 485 -6.19 -18.17 1.15
C TYR A 485 -5.63 -19.14 2.18
N LYS A 486 -4.72 -20.01 1.77
CA LYS A 486 -3.94 -20.85 2.68
C LYS A 486 -3.22 -19.98 3.72
N PHE A 487 -2.60 -18.89 3.27
CA PHE A 487 -1.93 -17.96 4.18
C PHE A 487 -2.91 -17.23 5.11
N ALA A 488 -4.07 -16.80 4.62
CA ALA A 488 -5.10 -16.17 5.45
C ALA A 488 -5.63 -17.10 6.56
N GLU A 489 -5.87 -18.38 6.26
CA GLU A 489 -6.27 -19.38 7.25
C GLU A 489 -5.17 -19.63 8.29
N ILE A 490 -3.90 -19.68 7.86
CA ILE A 490 -2.76 -19.76 8.78
C ILE A 490 -2.72 -18.56 9.71
N VAL A 491 -2.86 -17.35 9.18
CA VAL A 491 -2.87 -16.10 9.96
C VAL A 491 -3.99 -16.14 11.02
N ALA A 492 -5.20 -16.56 10.63
CA ALA A 492 -6.34 -16.66 11.55
C ALA A 492 -6.06 -17.67 12.69
N GLY A 493 -5.51 -18.84 12.36
CA GLY A 493 -5.14 -19.85 13.36
C GLY A 493 -4.05 -19.37 14.32
N VAL A 494 -3.05 -18.63 13.82
CA VAL A 494 -2.01 -17.99 14.64
C VAL A 494 -2.63 -17.00 15.62
N VAL A 495 -3.55 -16.16 15.14
CA VAL A 495 -4.25 -15.20 15.98
C VAL A 495 -5.09 -15.91 17.05
N ALA A 496 -5.85 -16.94 16.70
CA ALA A 496 -6.63 -17.73 17.66
C ALA A 496 -5.76 -18.34 18.77
N ALA A 497 -4.58 -18.88 18.40
CA ALA A 497 -3.62 -19.43 19.36
C ALA A 497 -3.12 -18.36 20.35
N GLY A 498 -2.72 -17.20 19.83
CA GLY A 498 -2.28 -16.07 20.64
C GLY A 498 -3.36 -15.61 21.61
N GLU A 499 -4.56 -15.34 21.09
CA GLU A 499 -5.71 -14.85 21.87
C GLU A 499 -6.05 -15.79 23.02
N LEU A 500 -6.19 -17.09 22.75
CA LEU A 500 -6.50 -18.09 23.76
C LEU A 500 -5.44 -18.17 24.86
N SER A 501 -4.16 -18.14 24.46
CA SER A 501 -3.05 -18.16 25.41
C SER A 501 -3.06 -16.92 26.32
N LEU A 502 -3.24 -15.72 25.77
CA LEU A 502 -3.26 -14.51 26.58
C LEU A 502 -4.52 -14.43 27.46
N ALA A 503 -5.69 -14.80 26.92
CA ALA A 503 -6.95 -14.83 27.66
C ALA A 503 -6.83 -15.69 28.91
N ALA A 504 -6.26 -16.89 28.76
CA ALA A 504 -6.02 -17.76 29.90
C ALA A 504 -5.02 -17.20 30.91
N ALA A 505 -3.89 -16.62 30.47
CA ALA A 505 -2.91 -16.03 31.39
C ALA A 505 -3.50 -14.90 32.25
N ILE A 506 -4.36 -14.08 31.66
CA ILE A 506 -5.02 -12.99 32.38
C ILE A 506 -6.09 -13.55 33.33
N SER A 507 -6.89 -14.49 32.84
CA SER A 507 -8.01 -15.07 33.58
C SER A 507 -7.60 -16.02 34.71
N SER A 508 -6.42 -16.65 34.63
CA SER A 508 -5.87 -17.52 35.69
C SER A 508 -5.16 -16.74 36.81
N LEU A 509 -5.05 -15.40 36.71
CA LEU A 509 -4.25 -14.52 37.59
C LEU A 509 -2.72 -14.75 37.52
N ASP A 510 -2.21 -15.48 36.53
CA ASP A 510 -0.77 -15.75 36.32
C ASP A 510 0.04 -14.57 35.73
N TRP A 511 -0.58 -13.40 35.59
CA TRP A 511 0.00 -12.30 34.80
C TRP A 511 1.27 -11.67 35.41
N VAL A 512 1.53 -11.85 36.71
CA VAL A 512 2.66 -11.20 37.41
C VAL A 512 3.99 -11.97 37.26
N SER A 513 4.00 -13.29 37.04
CA SER A 513 5.23 -14.10 37.11
C SER A 513 5.95 -14.33 35.77
N SER A 514 5.23 -14.35 34.64
CA SER A 514 5.77 -14.73 33.32
C SER A 514 6.51 -13.60 32.60
N HIS A 515 6.10 -12.34 32.80
CA HIS A 515 6.77 -11.18 32.19
C HIS A 515 8.06 -10.77 32.91
N GLU A 516 8.14 -10.98 34.23
CA GLU A 516 9.35 -10.66 35.01
C GLU A 516 10.47 -11.66 34.78
N SER A 517 10.15 -12.96 34.73
CA SER A 517 11.14 -14.03 34.54
C SER A 517 11.84 -13.97 33.18
N ALA A 518 11.15 -13.56 32.11
CA ALA A 518 11.77 -13.39 30.79
C ALA A 518 12.65 -12.13 30.70
N ARG A 519 12.29 -11.04 31.39
CA ARG A 519 13.08 -9.79 31.40
C ARG A 519 14.37 -9.90 32.22
N GLN A 520 14.38 -10.74 33.25
CA GLN A 520 15.54 -10.94 34.14
C GLN A 520 16.70 -11.73 33.50
N SER A 521 16.55 -12.21 32.26
CA SER A 521 17.62 -12.93 31.53
C SER A 521 18.60 -12.02 30.77
N THR A 522 18.43 -10.70 30.85
CA THR A 522 19.38 -9.72 30.29
C THR A 522 20.39 -9.32 31.36
N PRO A 523 21.72 -9.46 31.16
CA PRO A 523 22.69 -8.93 32.11
C PRO A 523 22.54 -7.42 32.18
N SER A 524 22.34 -6.88 33.38
CA SER A 524 22.44 -5.45 33.64
C SER A 524 23.87 -4.99 33.33
N SER A 525 24.07 -4.37 32.17
CA SER A 525 25.32 -3.67 31.86
C SER A 525 25.36 -2.36 32.63
N GLN A 526 26.27 -2.27 33.60
CA GLN A 526 26.87 -1.02 34.03
C GLN A 526 27.74 -0.45 32.92
#